data_AF-A0A9D9D738-F1
#
_entry.id   AF-A0A9D9D738-F1
#
_cell.length_a   1.000
_cell.length_b   1.000
_cell.length_c   1.000
_cell.angle_alpha   90.00
_cell.angle_beta   90.00
_cell.angle_gamma   90.00
#
_symmetry.space_group_name_H-M   'P 1'
#
loop_
_entity.id
_entity.type
_entity.pdbx_description
1 polymer ?
#
loop_
_entity_poly.entity_id
_entity_poly.type
_entity_poly.pdbx_seq_one_letter_code
_entity_poly.pdbx_strand_id
1 'polypeptide(L)'
;MDKSQENLVRVVIFGQEYMIRGKADSGYIQKVAKYVNDKMEEVESAVSSIHTPLKIAILAAMSITDELFSLKNKKDKETEEINKRSEGLIEEIESVLKE
;
A
#
# COMPACT_ATOMS: atom_id res chain seq x y z
N MET A 1 8.74 18.80 26.31
CA MET A 1 9.33 19.11 25.00
C MET A 1 9.59 17.79 24.30
N ASP A 2 8.66 17.31 23.49
CA ASP A 2 8.80 16.05 22.75
C ASP A 2 9.51 16.34 21.41
N LYS A 3 10.81 16.05 21.34
CA LYS A 3 11.56 16.18 20.09
C LYS A 3 11.14 15.00 19.21
N SER A 4 10.22 15.26 18.28
CA SER A 4 9.96 14.37 17.15
C SER A 4 11.30 13.99 16.52
N GLN A 5 11.73 12.74 16.67
CA GLN A 5 12.92 12.22 16.01
C GLN A 5 12.64 12.14 14.52
N GLU A 6 12.86 13.25 13.81
CA GLU A 6 12.87 13.27 12.36
C GLU A 6 14.13 12.57 11.87
N ASN A 7 13.94 11.45 11.19
CA ASN A 7 15.01 10.71 10.56
C ASN A 7 15.23 11.27 9.15
N LEU A 8 16.48 11.64 8.86
CA LEU A 8 16.93 12.01 7.52
C LEU A 8 17.64 10.81 6.91
N VAL A 9 17.06 10.26 5.85
CA VAL A 9 17.51 9.00 5.24
C VAL A 9 17.84 9.25 3.78
N ARG A 10 19.04 8.85 3.37
CA ARG A 10 19.43 8.82 1.96
C ARG A 10 18.92 7.54 1.32
N VAL A 11 18.25 7.67 0.18
CA VAL A 11 17.76 6.55 -0.62
C VAL A 11 18.07 6.78 -2.09
N VAL A 12 18.19 5.70 -2.86
CA VAL A 12 18.33 5.75 -4.32
C VAL A 12 17.07 5.14 -4.92
N ILE A 13 16.40 5.89 -5.80
CA ILE A 13 15.20 5.45 -6.51
C ILE A 13 15.42 5.73 -7.99
N PHE A 14 15.36 4.68 -8.81
CA PHE A 14 15.50 4.76 -10.26
C PHE A 14 16.79 5.49 -10.70
N GLY A 15 17.91 5.14 -10.06
CA GLY A 15 19.22 5.73 -10.30
C GLY A 15 19.43 7.15 -9.75
N GLN A 16 18.44 7.73 -9.07
CA GLN A 16 18.50 9.08 -8.52
C GLN A 16 18.57 9.06 -7.00
N GLU A 17 19.48 9.85 -6.42
CA GLU A 17 19.64 10.00 -4.98
C GLU A 17 18.64 11.01 -4.40
N TYR A 18 17.95 10.60 -3.33
CA TYR A 18 16.99 11.41 -2.60
C TYR A 18 17.31 11.44 -1.11
N MET A 19 17.10 12.59 -0.48
CA MET A 19 17.18 12.77 0.97
C MET A 19 15.77 12.91 1.53
N ILE A 20 15.27 11.85 2.16
CA ILE A 20 13.91 11.79 2.69
C ILE A 20 13.95 12.10 4.19
N ARG A 21 13.19 13.12 4.60
CA ARG A 21 12.94 13.45 6.01
C ARG A 21 11.60 12.87 6.41
N GLY A 22 11.57 12.02 7.43
CA GLY A 22 10.35 11.38 7.90
C GLY A 22 10.35 11.11 9.40
N LYS A 23 9.16 10.96 9.97
CA LYS A 23 8.98 10.53 11.37
C LYS A 23 9.10 9.02 11.56
N ALA A 24 9.06 8.26 10.47
CA ALA A 24 9.23 6.81 10.47
C ALA A 24 10.71 6.44 10.68
N ASP A 25 10.96 5.20 11.10
CA ASP A 25 12.33 4.69 11.22
C ASP A 25 13.02 4.59 9.85
N SER A 26 14.34 4.63 9.86
CA SER A 26 15.13 4.59 8.63
C SER A 26 14.93 3.32 7.82
N GLY A 27 14.69 2.18 8.48
CA GLY A 27 14.45 0.90 7.82
C GLY A 27 13.14 0.90 7.04
N TYR A 28 12.07 1.45 7.62
CA TYR A 28 10.80 1.61 6.92
C TYR A 28 10.92 2.55 5.73
N ILE A 29 11.59 3.70 5.86
CA ILE A 29 11.81 4.63 4.75
C ILE A 29 12.59 3.96 3.61
N GLN A 30 13.64 3.20 3.93
CA GLN A 30 14.40 2.43 2.93
C GLN A 30 13.53 1.35 2.27
N LYS A 31 12.68 0.66 3.03
CA LYS A 31 11.76 -0.35 2.49
C LYS A 31 10.77 0.26 1.51
N VAL A 32 10.20 1.43 1.84
CA VAL A 32 9.30 2.16 0.94
C VAL A 32 10.03 2.60 -0.33
N ALA A 33 11.23 3.16 -0.20
CA ALA A 33 12.03 3.57 -1.35
C ALA A 33 12.38 2.39 -2.26
N LYS A 34 12.75 1.24 -1.68
CA LYS A 34 12.98 0.00 -2.42
C LYS A 34 11.72 -0.45 -3.17
N TYR A 35 10.57 -0.43 -2.51
CA TYR A 35 9.31 -0.82 -3.16
C TYR A 35 8.97 0.06 -4.36
N VAL A 36 9.15 1.38 -4.22
CA VAL A 36 8.94 2.33 -5.32
C VAL A 36 9.92 2.06 -6.46
N ASN A 37 11.20 1.82 -6.15
CA ASN A 37 12.22 1.47 -7.15
C ASN A 37 11.83 0.21 -7.93
N ASP A 38 11.53 -0.88 -7.21
CA ASP A 38 11.19 -2.17 -7.80
C ASP A 38 9.94 -2.04 -8.70
N LYS A 39 8.94 -1.24 -8.29
CA LYS A 39 7.76 -0.98 -9.11
C LYS A 39 8.06 -0.13 -10.35
N MET A 40 8.97 0.82 -10.27
CA MET A 40 9.40 1.59 -11.44
C MET A 40 10.14 0.71 -12.45
N GLU A 41 10.98 -0.21 -12.00
CA GLU A 41 11.66 -1.19 -12.87
C GLU A 41 10.66 -2.16 -13.51
N GLU A 42 9.65 -2.63 -12.76
CA GLU A 42 8.56 -3.46 -13.29
C GLU A 42 7.82 -2.74 -14.42
N VAL A 43 7.42 -1.49 -14.19
CA VAL A 43 6.74 -0.66 -15.19
C VAL A 43 7.63 -0.40 -16.40
N GLU A 44 8.91 -0.10 -16.21
CA GLU A 44 9.85 0.07 -17.33
C GLU A 44 9.93 -1.19 -18.19
N SER A 45 10.01 -2.36 -17.57
CA SER A 45 10.08 -3.65 -18.27
C SER A 45 8.79 -4.01 -19.03
N ALA A 46 7.64 -3.57 -18.53
CA ALA A 46 6.34 -3.88 -19.09
C ALA A 46 6.00 -3.04 -20.32
N VAL A 47 6.60 -1.86 -20.47
CA VAL A 47 6.24 -0.92 -21.53
C VAL A 47 7.22 -0.98 -22.69
N SER A 48 6.70 -1.26 -23.89
CA SER A 48 7.49 -1.54 -25.10
C SER A 48 8.18 -0.34 -25.72
N SER A 49 7.92 0.87 -25.21
CA SER A 49 8.45 2.14 -25.74
C SER A 49 9.35 2.81 -24.72
N ILE A 50 10.39 3.50 -25.20
CA ILE A 50 11.27 4.32 -24.34
C ILE A 50 10.42 5.46 -23.77
N HIS A 51 10.13 5.39 -22.47
CA HIS A 51 9.43 6.43 -21.74
C HIS A 51 10.39 7.28 -20.93
N THR A 52 9.99 8.52 -20.66
CA THR A 52 10.76 9.38 -19.76
C THR A 52 10.66 8.84 -18.32
N PRO A 53 11.69 9.00 -17.48
CA PRO A 53 11.65 8.57 -16.07
C PRO A 53 10.43 9.10 -15.31
N LEU A 54 9.98 10.32 -15.63
CA LEU A 54 8.77 10.90 -15.05
C LEU A 54 7.50 10.11 -15.41
N LYS A 55 7.36 9.67 -16.67
CA LYS A 55 6.19 8.86 -17.08
C LYS A 55 6.21 7.50 -16.38
N ILE A 56 7.37 6.87 -16.26
CA ILE A 56 7.55 5.62 -15.51
C ILE A 56 7.15 5.82 -14.04
N ALA A 57 7.61 6.90 -13.41
CA ALA A 57 7.26 7.23 -12.02
C ALA A 57 5.74 7.43 -11.83
N ILE A 58 5.08 8.12 -12.76
CA ILE A 58 3.62 8.32 -12.70
C ILE A 58 2.88 6.99 -12.85
N LEU A 59 3.28 6.15 -13.81
CA LEU A 59 2.68 4.82 -14.01
C LEU A 59 2.90 3.90 -12.81
N ALA A 60 4.10 3.91 -12.22
CA ALA A 60 4.39 3.20 -10.99
C ALA A 60 3.50 3.69 -9.84
N ALA A 61 3.35 5.01 -9.66
CA ALA A 61 2.47 5.57 -8.64
C ALA A 61 1.00 5.16 -8.86
N MET A 62 0.52 5.13 -10.10
CA MET A 62 -0.82 4.64 -10.43
C MET A 62 -0.98 3.16 -10.08
N SER A 63 0.00 2.32 -10.43
CA SER A 63 0.00 0.89 -10.11
C SER A 63 -0.03 0.63 -8.59
N ILE A 64 0.82 1.32 -7.82
CA ILE A 64 0.83 1.22 -6.34
C ILE A 64 -0.52 1.65 -5.74
N THR A 65 -1.12 2.70 -6.30
CA THR A 65 -2.40 3.21 -5.82
C THR A 65 -3.54 2.23 -6.12
N ASP A 66 -3.51 1.59 -7.29
CA ASP A 66 -4.48 0.56 -7.67
C ASP A 66 -4.38 -0.68 -6.77
N GLU A 67 -3.18 -1.14 -6.46
CA GLU A 67 -2.95 -2.22 -5.48
C GLU A 67 -3.51 -1.85 -4.10
N LEU A 68 -3.25 -0.63 -3.63
CA LEU A 68 -3.76 -0.13 -2.36
C LEU A 68 -5.29 -0.13 -2.33
N PHE A 69 -5.93 0.35 -3.39
CA PHE A 69 -7.39 0.43 -3.47
C PHE A 69 -8.02 -0.95 -3.60
N SER A 70 -7.42 -1.84 -4.37
CA SER A 70 -7.83 -3.24 -4.48
C SER A 70 -7.77 -3.96 -3.13
N LEU A 71 -6.69 -3.75 -2.37
CA LEU A 71 -6.55 -4.32 -1.02
C LEU A 71 -7.59 -3.76 -0.04
N LYS A 72 -7.85 -2.45 -0.07
CA LYS A 72 -8.91 -1.83 0.75
C LYS A 72 -10.29 -2.40 0.44
N ASN A 73 -10.65 -2.43 -0.85
CA ASN A 73 -11.94 -2.97 -1.30
C ASN A 73 -12.11 -4.45 -0.92
N LYS A 74 -11.04 -5.25 -1.02
CA LYS A 74 -11.06 -6.64 -0.59
C LYS A 74 -11.31 -6.77 0.91
N LYS A 75 -10.63 -5.97 1.72
CA LYS A 75 -10.81 -5.95 3.18
C LYS A 75 -12.23 -5.53 3.58
N ASP A 76 -12.79 -4.53 2.91
CA ASP A 76 -14.15 -4.07 3.17
C ASP A 76 -15.18 -5.17 2.85
N LYS A 77 -15.03 -5.85 1.71
CA LYS A 77 -15.85 -7.00 1.35
C LYS A 77 -15.73 -8.16 2.33
N GLU A 78 -14.52 -8.51 2.76
CA GLU A 78 -14.30 -9.56 3.76
C GLU A 78 -14.98 -9.21 5.09
N THR A 79 -14.92 -7.94 5.50
CA THR A 79 -15.58 -7.46 6.72
C THR A 79 -17.11 -7.53 6.60
N GLU A 80 -17.66 -7.15 5.45
CA GLU A 80 -19.10 -7.24 5.18
C GLU A 80 -19.60 -8.69 5.20
N GLU A 81 -18.87 -9.61 4.58
CA GLU A 81 -19.18 -11.05 4.60
C GLU A 81 -19.14 -11.65 6.01
N ILE A 82 -18.14 -11.26 6.81
CA ILE A 82 -18.04 -11.68 8.21
C ILE A 82 -19.24 -11.16 9.02
N ASN A 83 -19.63 -9.90 8.83
CA ASN A 83 -20.78 -9.32 9.52
C ASN A 83 -22.08 -10.04 9.12
N LYS A 84 -22.33 -10.26 7.84
CA LYS A 84 -23.51 -10.99 7.35
C LYS A 84 -23.59 -12.40 7.92
N ARG A 85 -22.47 -13.12 7.97
CA ARG A 85 -22.41 -14.46 8.59
C ARG A 85 -22.69 -14.41 10.09
N SER A 86 -22.17 -13.40 10.78
CA SER A 86 -22.38 -13.22 12.22
C SER A 86 -23.85 -12.90 12.52
N GLU A 87 -24.48 -12.04 11.73
CA GLU A 87 -25.91 -11.72 11.82
C GLU A 87 -26.77 -12.96 11.58
N GLY A 88 -26.50 -13.74 10.52
CA GLY A 88 -27.23 -14.98 10.25
C GLY A 88 -27.11 -16.03 11.36
N LEU A 89 -25.93 -16.17 11.97
CA LEU A 89 -25.74 -17.07 13.12
C LEU A 89 -26.52 -16.59 14.36
N ILE A 90 -26.61 -15.28 14.59
CA ILE A 90 -27.42 -14.72 15.68
C ILE A 90 -28.89 -15.02 15.44
N GLU A 91 -29.39 -14.82 14.22
CA GLU A 91 -30.78 -15.14 13.85
C GLU A 91 -31.12 -16.63 14.06
N GLU A 92 -30.22 -17.54 13.68
CA GLU A 92 -30.41 -18.99 13.94
C GLU A 92 -30.50 -19.30 15.44
N ILE A 93 -29.61 -18.73 16.26
CA ILE A 93 -29.64 -18.92 17.72
C ILE A 93 -30.93 -18.36 18.32
N GLU A 94 -31.36 -17.17 17.90
CA GLU A 94 -32.62 -16.58 18.37
C GLU A 94 -33.85 -17.41 17.98
N SER A 95 -33.83 -18.05 16.81
CA SER A 95 -34.91 -18.93 16.38
C SER A 95 -35.03 -20.16 17.29
N VAL A 96 -33.90 -20.77 17.68
CA VAL A 96 -33.88 -21.94 18.57
C VAL A 96 -34.28 -21.58 20.00
N LEU A 97 -33.98 -20.36 20.47
CA LEU A 97 -34.36 -19.90 21.81
C LEU A 97 -35.85 -19.53 21.95
N LYS A 98 -36.57 -19.34 20.84
CA LYS A 98 -38.00 -19.01 20.83
C LYS A 98 -38.92 -20.25 20.71
N GLU A 99 -38.36 -21.42 20.40
CA GLU A 99 -39.03 -22.72 20.55
C GLU A 99 -38.81 -23.30 21.96
#